data_AF-A0A2N3UC72-F1
#
_entry.id   AF-A0A2N3UC72-F1
#
_cell.length_a   1.000
_cell.length_b   1.000
_cell.length_c   1.000
_cell.angle_alpha   90.00
_cell.angle_beta   90.00
_cell.angle_gamma   90.00
#
_symmetry.space_group_name_H-M   'P 1'
#
loop_
_entity.id
_entity.type
_entity.pdbx_description
1 polymer ?
#
loop_
_entity_poly.entity_id
_entity_poly.type
_entity_poly.pdbx_seq_one_letter_code
_entity_poly.pdbx_strand_id
1 'polypeptide(L)'
;MNLIADIPVLTKKDIRKLSLDDLKAWLVEQGEKAFRAKQVYEWIWKHSAQSFEEMNNVSLALREKLDQHFAINAVQVATKQISNDGTIKSAFKLYDNNIVEGVLIPHEERKTACVSSQVGCSLTCKFCATGYMDRVRNLDAAEIYDQVVRINQQSLEQYGQPLSNIVYMGMGEPMLNYANVMKSIERITAHDGLGMAARRITVSTAGIAKMIKKMADDGVKANLALSLHAANDEKRNQIMPINETNSLEALTDALKHFHQVTGRKVTYEYIVFQNFNDTLEDAEELYRFSKVIPCKINLIEYNPIENADYKNTDEERWQNFIYYLADRGVQVNVRRSRGKDIDAACGQLAVKEKQPA
;
A
#
# COMPACT_ATOMS: atom_id res chain seq x y z
N MET A 1 19.32 35.59 35.65
CA MET A 1 18.10 36.00 34.92
C MET A 1 18.30 35.58 33.47
N ASN A 2 18.16 34.28 33.17
CA ASN A 2 18.26 33.76 31.80
C ASN A 2 16.84 33.47 31.33
N LEU A 3 16.24 34.46 30.66
CA LEU A 3 15.06 34.24 29.84
C LEU A 3 15.54 33.64 28.52
N ILE A 4 15.64 32.31 28.45
CA ILE A 4 15.48 31.63 27.16
C ILE A 4 13.98 31.70 26.91
N ALA A 5 13.57 32.65 26.08
CA ALA A 5 12.21 32.69 25.59
C ALA A 5 11.96 31.38 24.84
N ASP A 6 10.99 30.60 25.31
CA ASP A 6 10.39 29.51 24.54
C ASP A 6 9.85 30.10 23.24
N ILE A 7 10.65 30.06 22.17
CA ILE A 7 10.19 30.35 20.83
C ILE A 7 9.20 29.24 20.50
N PRO A 8 7.90 29.52 20.32
CA PRO A 8 6.96 28.50 19.94
C PRO A 8 7.44 27.92 18.61
N VAL A 9 7.79 26.63 18.61
CA VAL A 9 8.07 25.89 17.38
C VAL A 9 6.76 25.85 16.61
N LEU A 10 6.53 26.86 15.77
CA LEU A 10 5.45 26.87 14.81
C LEU A 10 5.64 25.63 13.95
N THR A 11 4.80 24.62 14.18
CA THR A 11 4.81 23.41 13.37
C THR A 11 4.35 23.81 11.97
N LYS A 12 5.31 24.01 11.06
CA LYS A 12 5.04 24.43 9.68
C LYS A 12 4.07 23.43 9.04
N LYS A 13 3.07 23.93 8.33
CA LYS A 13 2.12 23.10 7.59
C LYS A 13 2.84 22.43 6.42
N ASP A 14 2.58 21.15 6.17
CA ASP A 14 3.09 20.50 4.96
C ASP A 14 2.43 21.13 3.71
N ILE A 15 3.25 21.69 2.81
CA ILE A 15 2.77 22.33 1.57
C ILE A 15 1.96 21.36 0.70
N ARG A 16 2.24 20.05 0.81
CA ARG A 16 1.55 18.98 0.07
C ARG A 16 0.10 18.77 0.51
N LYS A 17 -0.34 19.43 1.58
CA LYS A 17 -1.75 19.47 2.00
C LYS A 17 -2.57 20.52 1.26
N LEU A 18 -1.92 21.46 0.56
CA LEU A 18 -2.60 22.48 -0.25
C LEU A 18 -3.04 21.91 -1.60
N SER A 19 -4.22 22.32 -2.06
CA SER A 19 -4.57 22.20 -3.48
C SER A 19 -3.75 23.21 -4.31
N LEU A 20 -3.73 23.04 -5.63
CA LEU A 20 -3.10 24.02 -6.51
C LEU A 20 -3.76 25.41 -6.36
N ASP A 21 -5.07 25.46 -6.17
CA ASP A 21 -5.81 26.71 -5.99
C ASP A 21 -5.51 27.38 -4.64
N ASP A 22 -5.38 26.59 -3.56
CA ASP A 22 -4.96 27.13 -2.26
C ASP A 22 -3.54 27.69 -2.30
N LEU A 23 -2.61 26.99 -2.96
CA LEU A 23 -1.24 27.46 -3.14
C LEU A 23 -1.21 28.74 -3.98
N LYS A 24 -2.05 28.83 -5.01
CA LYS A 24 -2.20 30.02 -5.84
C LYS A 24 -2.75 31.21 -5.04
N ALA A 25 -3.78 30.99 -4.22
CA ALA A 25 -4.34 32.03 -3.35
C ALA A 25 -3.28 32.55 -2.37
N TRP A 26 -2.58 31.63 -1.69
CA TRP A 26 -1.51 31.98 -0.76
C TRP A 26 -0.39 32.79 -1.43
N LEU A 27 0.06 32.39 -2.62
CA LEU A 27 1.10 33.13 -3.36
C LEU A 27 0.67 34.57 -3.69
N VAL A 28 -0.59 34.77 -4.09
CA VAL A 28 -1.11 36.12 -4.37
C VAL A 28 -1.15 36.98 -3.10
N GLU A 29 -1.57 36.42 -1.97
CA GLU A 29 -1.55 37.10 -0.66
C GLU A 29 -0.13 37.50 -0.25
N GLN A 30 0.87 36.70 -0.63
CA GLN A 30 2.28 36.96 -0.39
C GLN A 30 2.93 37.92 -1.41
N GLY A 31 2.15 38.51 -2.33
CA GLY A 31 2.65 39.44 -3.34
C GLY A 31 3.33 38.78 -4.54
N GLU A 32 3.21 37.46 -4.70
CA GLU A 32 3.76 36.71 -5.82
C GLU A 32 2.77 36.59 -6.99
N LYS A 33 3.29 36.38 -8.20
CA LYS A 33 2.46 36.15 -9.38
C LYS A 33 1.82 34.76 -9.33
N ALA A 34 0.51 34.70 -9.59
CA ALA A 34 -0.28 33.47 -9.50
C ALA A 34 0.26 32.27 -10.33
N PHE A 35 0.96 32.52 -11.45
CA PHE A 35 1.53 31.44 -12.27
C PHE A 35 2.65 30.66 -11.55
N ARG A 36 3.31 31.25 -10.53
CA ARG A 36 4.34 30.59 -9.73
C ARG A 36 3.80 29.36 -9.01
N ALA A 37 2.50 29.33 -8.71
CA ALA A 37 1.83 28.18 -8.09
C ALA A 37 2.07 26.89 -8.86
N LYS A 38 1.93 26.95 -10.20
CA LYS A 38 2.14 25.78 -11.06
C LYS A 38 3.59 25.30 -11.01
N GLN A 39 4.56 26.21 -11.00
CA GLN A 39 5.98 25.84 -10.92
C GLN A 39 6.30 25.12 -9.62
N VAL A 40 5.85 25.68 -8.48
CA VAL A 40 6.04 25.07 -7.16
C VAL A 40 5.32 23.72 -7.08
N TYR A 41 4.09 23.62 -7.59
CA TYR A 41 3.30 22.39 -7.59
C TYR A 41 3.92 21.28 -8.44
N GLU A 42 4.48 21.61 -9.60
CA GLU A 42 5.24 20.67 -10.43
C GLU A 42 6.50 20.17 -9.72
N TRP A 43 7.21 21.03 -8.99
CA TRP A 43 8.34 20.58 -8.17
C TRP A 43 7.93 19.62 -7.07
N ILE A 44 6.84 19.92 -6.38
CA ILE A 44 6.33 19.09 -5.30
C ILE A 44 5.97 17.69 -5.80
N TRP A 45 5.23 17.59 -6.89
CA TRP A 45 4.68 16.29 -7.32
C TRP A 45 5.49 15.67 -8.44
N LYS A 46 5.57 16.32 -9.60
CA LYS A 46 6.23 15.77 -10.79
C LYS A 46 7.73 15.52 -10.56
N HIS A 47 8.41 16.47 -9.91
CA HIS A 47 9.84 16.32 -9.58
C HIS A 47 10.08 15.69 -8.21
N SER A 48 9.04 15.59 -7.37
CA SER A 48 9.12 15.00 -6.03
C SER A 48 10.22 15.63 -5.17
N ALA A 49 10.33 16.96 -5.21
CA ALA A 49 11.32 17.73 -4.49
C ALA A 49 11.23 17.48 -2.97
N GLN A 50 12.38 17.33 -2.32
CA GLN A 50 12.43 17.06 -0.87
C GLN A 50 12.67 18.33 -0.05
N SER A 51 13.18 19.38 -0.68
CA SER A 51 13.35 20.70 -0.10
C SER A 51 12.95 21.80 -1.09
N PHE A 52 12.65 22.99 -0.58
CA PHE A 52 12.41 24.15 -1.43
C PHE A 52 13.67 24.56 -2.22
N GLU A 53 14.86 24.25 -1.71
CA GLU A 53 16.14 24.56 -2.36
C GLU A 53 16.28 23.88 -3.73
N GLU A 54 15.72 22.68 -3.92
CA GLU A 54 15.77 21.94 -5.18
C GLU A 54 15.03 22.66 -6.34
N MET A 55 14.16 23.63 -6.04
CA MET A 55 13.29 24.30 -7.02
C MET A 55 14.05 25.34 -7.87
N ASN A 56 14.91 24.88 -8.77
CA ASN A 56 15.86 25.71 -9.52
C ASN A 56 15.24 26.78 -10.43
N ASN A 57 13.96 26.65 -10.81
CA ASN A 57 13.24 27.64 -11.61
C ASN A 57 12.37 28.61 -10.77
N VAL A 58 12.47 28.52 -9.44
CA VAL A 58 11.82 29.38 -8.45
C VAL A 58 12.87 30.31 -7.85
N SER A 59 12.57 31.62 -7.78
CA SER A 59 13.50 32.61 -7.23
C SER A 59 13.89 32.29 -5.79
N LEU A 60 15.13 32.61 -5.41
CA LEU A 60 15.63 32.39 -4.04
C LEU A 60 14.71 33.00 -2.99
N ALA A 61 14.29 34.26 -3.17
CA ALA A 61 13.37 34.95 -2.27
C ALA A 61 12.02 34.21 -2.09
N LEU A 62 11.53 33.51 -3.11
CA LEU A 62 10.30 32.75 -3.00
C LEU A 62 10.53 31.40 -2.31
N ARG A 63 11.66 30.73 -2.59
CA ARG A 63 12.06 29.51 -1.87
C ARG A 63 12.20 29.77 -0.37
N GLU A 64 12.83 30.87 0.02
CA GLU A 64 12.94 31.31 1.41
C GLU A 64 11.58 31.60 2.04
N LYS A 65 10.68 32.29 1.33
CA LYS A 65 9.32 32.57 1.83
C LYS A 65 8.51 31.29 2.01
N LEU A 66 8.62 30.34 1.07
CA LEU A 66 7.98 29.02 1.19
C LEU A 66 8.53 28.26 2.40
N ASP A 67 9.85 28.23 2.57
CA ASP A 67 10.48 27.58 3.71
C ASP A 67 10.03 28.21 5.03
N GLN A 68 9.91 29.53 5.12
CA GLN A 68 9.43 30.19 6.34
C GLN A 68 8.01 29.76 6.78
N HIS A 69 7.13 29.42 5.83
CA HIS A 69 5.71 29.17 6.11
C HIS A 69 5.30 27.69 6.05
N PHE A 70 6.03 26.89 5.28
CA PHE A 70 5.67 25.51 5.00
C PHE A 70 6.85 24.56 5.21
N ALA A 71 6.52 23.29 5.39
CA ALA A 71 7.47 22.19 5.33
C ALA A 71 7.21 21.31 4.12
N ILE A 72 8.23 20.57 3.70
CA ILE A 72 8.06 19.37 2.88
C ILE A 72 8.43 18.20 3.79
N ASN A 73 7.42 17.51 4.32
CA ASN A 73 7.61 16.37 5.23
C ASN A 73 8.00 15.10 4.45
N ALA A 74 9.05 15.20 3.64
CA ALA A 74 9.46 14.15 2.71
C ALA A 74 9.87 12.87 3.46
N VAL A 75 9.37 11.73 2.99
CA VAL A 75 9.78 10.43 3.53
C VAL A 75 11.23 10.14 3.17
N GLN A 76 12.00 9.76 4.18
CA GLN A 76 13.42 9.44 4.05
C GLN A 76 13.63 7.93 4.08
N VAL A 77 14.60 7.43 3.32
CA VAL A 77 15.02 6.02 3.44
C VAL A 77 15.99 5.91 4.60
N ALA A 78 15.60 5.22 5.67
CA ALA A 78 16.43 5.00 6.84
C ALA A 78 17.43 3.86 6.58
N THR A 79 16.94 2.69 6.20
CA THR A 79 17.76 1.52 5.88
C THR A 79 17.20 0.80 4.66
N LYS A 80 18.08 0.04 3.98
CA LYS A 80 17.74 -0.81 2.83
C LYS A 80 18.38 -2.19 3.01
N GLN A 81 17.65 -3.22 2.64
CA GLN A 81 18.11 -4.61 2.62
C GLN A 81 17.81 -5.20 1.24
N ILE A 82 18.75 -5.95 0.67
CA ILE A 82 18.62 -6.57 -0.64
C ILE A 82 18.66 -8.09 -0.45
N SER A 83 17.61 -8.76 -0.90
CA SER A 83 17.47 -10.22 -0.91
C SER A 83 18.37 -10.84 -1.98
N ASN A 84 18.72 -12.11 -1.78
CA ASN A 84 19.34 -12.95 -2.81
C ASN A 84 18.51 -13.05 -4.10
N ASP A 85 17.18 -12.87 -4.03
CA ASP A 85 16.30 -12.88 -5.20
C ASP A 85 16.13 -11.51 -5.88
N GLY A 86 16.85 -10.49 -5.40
CA GLY A 86 16.81 -9.11 -5.85
C GLY A 86 15.76 -8.24 -5.15
N THR A 87 14.84 -8.81 -4.37
CA THR A 87 13.85 -8.00 -3.62
C THR A 87 14.55 -6.99 -2.72
N ILE A 88 14.14 -5.72 -2.79
CA ILE A 88 14.69 -4.66 -1.93
C ILE A 88 13.64 -4.26 -0.90
N LYS A 89 13.94 -4.44 0.38
CA LYS A 89 13.14 -3.89 1.48
C LYS A 89 13.74 -2.58 1.94
N SER A 90 12.89 -1.56 2.12
CA SER A 90 13.28 -0.26 2.64
C SER A 90 12.50 0.07 3.90
N ALA A 91 13.21 0.52 4.94
CA ALA A 91 12.62 1.20 6.07
C ALA A 91 12.52 2.69 5.75
N PHE A 92 11.32 3.24 5.86
CA PHE A 92 11.00 4.63 5.56
C PHE A 92 10.74 5.39 6.85
N LYS A 93 11.58 6.40 7.11
CA LYS A 93 11.40 7.32 8.23
C LYS A 93 10.47 8.46 7.83
N LEU A 94 9.38 8.58 8.58
CA LEU A 94 8.36 9.60 8.44
C LEU A 94 8.76 10.86 9.23
N TYR A 95 8.05 11.97 9.00
CA TYR A 95 8.37 13.27 9.62
C TYR A 95 8.22 13.27 11.14
N ASP A 96 7.39 12.36 11.67
CA ASP A 96 7.15 12.15 13.10
C ASP A 96 7.99 11.01 13.68
N ASN A 97 9.07 10.62 13.00
CA ASN A 97 10.02 9.56 13.37
C ASN A 97 9.45 8.14 13.39
N ASN A 98 8.17 7.95 13.07
CA ASN A 98 7.63 6.62 12.83
C ASN A 98 8.32 5.98 11.61
N ILE A 99 8.39 4.64 11.62
CA ILE A 99 8.98 3.84 10.54
C ILE A 99 7.87 3.00 9.91
N VAL A 100 7.84 2.97 8.58
CA VAL A 100 7.08 1.98 7.81
C VAL A 100 8.00 1.29 6.82
N GLU A 101 7.66 0.08 6.42
CA GLU A 101 8.43 -0.65 5.43
C GLU A 101 7.74 -0.62 4.06
N GLY A 102 8.52 -0.64 2.99
CA GLY A 102 8.01 -0.91 1.65
C GLY A 102 9.02 -1.71 0.84
N VAL A 103 8.53 -2.37 -0.21
CA VAL A 103 9.29 -3.43 -0.89
C VAL A 103 9.28 -3.20 -2.40
N LEU A 104 10.46 -3.20 -3.02
CA LEU A 104 10.62 -3.40 -4.45
C LEU A 104 10.66 -4.90 -4.75
N ILE A 105 9.70 -5.40 -5.51
CA ILE A 105 9.66 -6.78 -5.97
C ILE A 105 10.04 -6.80 -7.45
N PRO A 106 11.29 -7.15 -7.80
CA PRO A 106 11.70 -7.25 -9.18
C PRO A 106 11.24 -8.56 -9.81
N HIS A 107 10.87 -8.48 -11.08
CA HIS A 107 10.69 -9.59 -11.99
C HIS A 107 11.27 -9.18 -13.34
N GLU A 108 11.55 -10.14 -14.22
CA GLU A 108 12.16 -9.89 -15.53
C GLU A 108 11.46 -8.77 -16.31
N GLU A 109 10.14 -8.86 -16.48
CA GLU A 109 9.33 -7.89 -17.25
C GLU A 109 8.65 -6.80 -16.41
N ARG A 110 8.65 -6.91 -15.08
CA ARG A 110 7.88 -6.00 -14.20
C ARG A 110 8.65 -5.63 -12.94
N LYS A 111 8.44 -4.40 -12.47
CA LYS A 111 8.97 -3.88 -11.21
C LYS A 111 7.80 -3.39 -10.38
N THR A 112 7.58 -4.03 -9.23
CA THR A 112 6.39 -3.79 -8.41
C THR A 112 6.78 -3.14 -7.10
N ALA A 113 6.18 -1.99 -6.77
CA ALA A 113 6.27 -1.42 -5.44
C ALA A 113 5.15 -1.96 -4.54
N CYS A 114 5.51 -2.51 -3.39
CA CYS A 114 4.62 -2.81 -2.30
C CYS A 114 4.71 -1.67 -1.28
N VAL A 115 3.61 -0.93 -1.10
CA VAL A 115 3.58 0.26 -0.24
C VAL A 115 2.69 0.06 0.98
N SER A 116 3.09 0.69 2.08
CA SER A 116 2.35 0.76 3.33
C SER A 116 1.31 1.87 3.30
N SER A 117 0.23 1.70 4.07
CA SER A 117 -0.88 2.65 4.18
C SER A 117 -1.13 3.13 5.61
N GLN A 118 -0.58 2.46 6.62
CA GLN A 118 -0.66 2.85 8.02
C GLN A 118 0.69 2.57 8.72
N VAL A 119 0.91 3.22 9.86
CA VAL A 119 1.95 2.84 10.81
C VAL A 119 1.34 1.78 11.74
N GLY A 120 1.78 0.53 11.59
CA GLY A 120 1.11 -0.64 12.16
C GLY A 120 -0.17 -1.01 11.40
N CYS A 121 -1.06 -1.80 12.02
CA CYS A 121 -2.35 -2.16 11.43
C CYS A 121 -3.41 -2.29 12.54
N SER A 122 -4.64 -1.82 12.31
CA SER A 122 -5.74 -2.03 13.26
C SER A 122 -6.35 -3.42 13.20
N LEU A 123 -5.98 -4.23 12.20
CA LEU A 123 -6.49 -5.58 12.04
C LEU A 123 -5.51 -6.58 12.64
N THR A 124 -6.04 -7.60 13.29
CA THR A 124 -5.27 -8.61 14.03
C THR A 124 -5.22 -9.94 13.28
N CYS A 125 -4.92 -9.90 11.98
CA CYS A 125 -4.78 -11.12 11.17
C CYS A 125 -3.65 -11.99 11.74
N LYS A 126 -3.97 -13.22 12.14
CA LYS A 126 -3.05 -14.08 12.92
C LYS A 126 -1.84 -14.59 12.14
N PHE A 127 -1.81 -14.42 10.83
CA PHE A 127 -0.72 -14.82 9.94
C PHE A 127 0.13 -13.63 9.46
N CYS A 128 -0.11 -12.43 9.97
CA CYS A 128 0.53 -11.20 9.52
C CYS A 128 1.31 -10.56 10.68
N ALA A 129 2.61 -10.35 10.54
CA ALA A 129 3.45 -9.73 11.57
C ALA A 129 2.96 -8.31 11.91
N THR A 130 2.54 -7.52 10.91
CA THR A 130 1.95 -6.21 11.15
C THR A 130 0.64 -6.29 11.97
N GLY A 131 -0.07 -7.42 11.92
CA GLY A 131 -1.27 -7.65 12.72
C GLY A 131 -1.01 -7.84 14.22
N TYR A 132 0.26 -8.02 14.61
CA TYR A 132 0.72 -8.04 16.00
C TYR A 132 1.31 -6.70 16.45
N MET A 133 1.37 -5.70 15.56
CA MET A 133 1.83 -4.35 15.88
C MET A 133 0.65 -3.45 16.21
N ASP A 134 0.81 -2.58 17.21
CA ASP A 134 -0.18 -1.55 17.48
C ASP A 134 -0.31 -0.59 16.31
N ARG A 135 -1.55 -0.21 15.98
CA ARG A 135 -1.81 0.89 15.06
C ARG A 135 -1.50 2.22 15.74
N VAL A 136 -0.54 2.95 15.19
CA VAL A 136 -0.22 4.31 15.63
C VAL A 136 -1.08 5.33 14.90
N ARG A 137 -1.01 5.38 13.56
CA ARG A 137 -1.79 6.31 12.75
C ARG A 137 -1.91 5.87 11.29
N ASN A 138 -2.78 6.56 10.57
CA ASN A 138 -2.84 6.51 9.12
C ASN A 138 -1.68 7.30 8.50
N LEU A 139 -1.19 6.84 7.34
CA LEU A 139 -0.28 7.63 6.52
C LEU A 139 -1.03 8.71 5.76
N ASP A 140 -0.41 9.87 5.62
CA ASP A 140 -0.86 10.92 4.72
C ASP A 140 -0.63 10.50 3.26
N ALA A 141 -1.45 11.00 2.33
CA ALA A 141 -1.33 10.68 0.90
C ALA A 141 0.08 10.94 0.34
N ALA A 142 0.75 12.00 0.82
CA ALA A 142 2.11 12.34 0.42
C ALA A 142 3.15 11.34 0.92
N GLU A 143 2.95 10.74 2.11
CA GLU A 143 3.87 9.71 2.62
C GLU A 143 3.77 8.41 1.82
N ILE A 144 2.57 8.05 1.36
CA ILE A 144 2.37 6.91 0.46
C ILE A 144 2.96 7.21 -0.92
N TYR A 145 2.75 8.43 -1.44
CA TYR A 145 3.33 8.88 -2.70
C TYR A 145 4.87 8.81 -2.67
N ASP A 146 5.50 9.31 -1.61
CA ASP A 146 6.95 9.31 -1.48
C ASP A 146 7.50 7.88 -1.44
N GLN A 147 6.83 6.91 -0.79
CA GLN A 147 7.24 5.50 -0.85
C GLN A 147 7.36 5.02 -2.30
N VAL A 148 6.39 5.34 -3.17
CA VAL A 148 6.44 4.99 -4.60
C VAL A 148 7.62 5.66 -5.29
N VAL A 149 7.85 6.96 -5.03
CA VAL A 149 8.98 7.71 -5.60
C VAL A 149 10.31 7.06 -5.20
N ARG A 150 10.51 6.76 -3.92
CA ARG A 150 11.73 6.14 -3.41
C ARG A 150 11.97 4.77 -3.99
N ILE A 151 10.92 3.94 -4.06
CA ILE A 151 11.02 2.59 -4.61
C ILE A 151 11.27 2.65 -6.13
N ASN A 152 10.70 3.62 -6.85
CA ASN A 152 10.99 3.84 -8.26
C ASN A 152 12.44 4.26 -8.51
N GLN A 153 12.95 5.18 -7.68
CA GLN A 153 14.36 5.57 -7.73
C GLN A 153 15.28 4.36 -7.52
N GLN A 154 14.99 3.53 -6.51
CA GLN A 154 15.74 2.28 -6.28
C GLN A 154 15.67 1.32 -7.47
N SER A 155 14.50 1.21 -8.12
CA SER A 155 14.33 0.36 -9.30
C SER A 155 15.15 0.85 -10.49
N LEU A 156 15.21 2.17 -10.69
CA LEU A 156 16.04 2.79 -11.73
C LEU A 156 17.53 2.62 -11.42
N GLU A 157 17.95 2.83 -10.18
CA GLU A 157 19.34 2.67 -9.73
C GLU A 157 19.82 1.22 -9.85
N GLN A 158 19.03 0.26 -9.37
CA GLN A 158 19.44 -1.14 -9.31
C GLN A 158 19.23 -1.90 -10.62
N TYR A 159 18.17 -1.58 -11.38
CA TYR A 159 17.74 -2.36 -12.54
C TYR A 159 17.63 -1.57 -13.84
N GLY A 160 17.86 -0.25 -13.82
CA GLY A 160 17.69 0.60 -15.00
C GLY A 160 16.25 0.64 -15.53
N GLN A 161 15.26 0.22 -14.73
CA GLN A 161 13.86 0.08 -15.15
C GLN A 161 12.92 0.78 -14.16
N PRO A 162 11.93 1.56 -14.63
CA PRO A 162 10.95 2.18 -13.76
C PRO A 162 9.95 1.17 -13.23
N LEU A 163 9.17 1.58 -12.23
CA LEU A 163 8.04 0.79 -11.74
C LEU A 163 6.98 0.59 -12.82
N SER A 164 6.51 -0.65 -12.91
CA SER A 164 5.43 -1.05 -13.78
C SER A 164 4.14 -1.31 -13.03
N ASN A 165 4.20 -1.50 -11.70
CA ASN A 165 3.07 -1.88 -10.85
C ASN A 165 3.22 -1.32 -9.43
N ILE A 166 2.09 -1.05 -8.79
CA ILE A 166 2.01 -0.67 -7.37
C ILE A 166 0.95 -1.53 -6.69
N VAL A 167 1.26 -2.08 -5.53
CA VAL A 167 0.32 -2.83 -4.69
C VAL A 167 0.28 -2.23 -3.29
N TYR A 168 -0.92 -1.97 -2.79
CA TYR A 168 -1.16 -1.55 -1.41
C TYR A 168 -1.33 -2.81 -0.56
N MET A 169 -0.20 -3.50 -0.33
CA MET A 169 -0.09 -4.78 0.38
C MET A 169 1.04 -4.75 1.43
N GLY A 170 1.53 -3.55 1.76
CA GLY A 170 2.50 -3.35 2.84
C GLY A 170 1.82 -3.34 4.20
N MET A 171 2.27 -2.47 5.10
CA MET A 171 1.70 -2.32 6.44
C MET A 171 0.35 -1.59 6.40
N GLY A 172 -0.63 -2.09 7.17
CA GLY A 172 -1.94 -1.47 7.37
C GLY A 172 -3.04 -1.94 6.42
N GLU A 173 -4.28 -1.64 6.78
CA GLU A 173 -5.48 -1.88 5.96
C GLU A 173 -5.83 -0.63 5.13
N PRO A 174 -5.65 -0.66 3.79
CA PRO A 174 -5.87 0.52 2.94
C PRO A 174 -7.28 1.09 3.03
N MET A 175 -8.31 0.26 3.21
CA MET A 175 -9.69 0.74 3.28
C MET A 175 -10.00 1.49 4.58
N LEU A 176 -9.22 1.28 5.64
CA LEU A 176 -9.31 2.07 6.88
C LEU A 176 -8.48 3.37 6.82
N ASN A 177 -7.74 3.58 5.72
CA ASN A 177 -7.10 4.84 5.36
C ASN A 177 -7.55 5.36 3.98
N TYR A 178 -8.82 5.11 3.64
CA TYR A 178 -9.34 5.28 2.28
C TYR A 178 -9.09 6.67 1.69
N ALA A 179 -9.34 7.75 2.44
CA ALA A 179 -9.17 9.11 1.93
C ALA A 179 -7.73 9.41 1.46
N ASN A 180 -6.73 9.02 2.26
CA ASN A 180 -5.33 9.22 1.90
C ASN A 180 -4.87 8.27 0.80
N VAL A 181 -5.35 7.02 0.79
CA VAL A 181 -5.07 6.05 -0.28
C VAL A 181 -5.63 6.51 -1.61
N MET A 182 -6.87 7.05 -1.65
CA MET A 182 -7.44 7.57 -2.88
C MET A 182 -6.68 8.80 -3.38
N LYS A 183 -6.33 9.73 -2.48
CA LYS A 183 -5.55 10.92 -2.83
C LYS A 183 -4.13 10.57 -3.28
N SER A 184 -3.50 9.53 -2.72
CA SER A 184 -2.19 9.06 -3.21
C SER A 184 -2.32 8.46 -4.61
N ILE A 185 -3.34 7.64 -4.88
CA ILE A 185 -3.62 7.11 -6.22
C ILE A 185 -3.88 8.25 -7.22
N GLU A 186 -4.63 9.27 -6.83
CA GLU A 186 -4.86 10.45 -7.67
C GLU A 186 -3.53 11.11 -8.06
N ARG A 187 -2.66 11.43 -7.10
CA ARG A 187 -1.34 12.03 -7.39
C ARG A 187 -0.41 11.11 -8.18
N ILE A 188 -0.41 9.81 -7.92
CA ILE A 188 0.39 8.82 -8.67
C ILE A 188 -0.08 8.76 -10.13
N THR A 189 -1.37 8.88 -10.39
CA THR A 189 -1.96 8.74 -11.72
C THR A 189 -2.08 10.05 -12.50
N ALA A 190 -1.99 11.20 -11.81
CA ALA A 190 -2.06 12.53 -12.40
C ALA A 190 -0.92 12.76 -13.41
N HIS A 191 -1.22 13.49 -14.48
CA HIS A 191 -0.23 13.88 -15.50
C HIS A 191 0.85 14.82 -14.95
N ASP A 192 0.49 15.66 -13.99
CA ASP A 192 1.41 16.53 -13.24
C ASP A 192 1.97 15.85 -11.96
N GLY A 193 1.76 14.54 -11.81
CA GLY A 193 2.34 13.67 -10.80
C GLY A 193 3.26 12.63 -11.45
N LEU A 194 3.08 11.34 -11.13
CA LEU A 194 3.90 10.25 -11.70
C LEU A 194 3.38 9.73 -13.05
N GLY A 195 2.17 10.12 -13.48
CA GLY A 195 1.59 9.70 -14.76
C GLY A 195 1.39 8.19 -14.92
N MET A 196 1.32 7.41 -13.82
CA MET A 196 1.12 5.97 -13.90
C MET A 196 -0.33 5.65 -14.27
N ALA A 197 -0.55 4.68 -15.18
CA ALA A 197 -1.89 4.23 -15.49
C ALA A 197 -2.53 3.52 -14.28
N ALA A 198 -3.74 3.94 -13.87
CA ALA A 198 -4.43 3.39 -12.70
C ALA A 198 -4.60 1.85 -12.71
N ARG A 199 -4.71 1.24 -13.90
CA ARG A 199 -4.77 -0.24 -14.06
C ARG A 199 -3.52 -0.99 -13.58
N ARG A 200 -2.41 -0.29 -13.36
CA ARG A 200 -1.15 -0.84 -12.82
C ARG A 200 -1.14 -0.84 -11.28
N ILE A 201 -2.15 -0.26 -10.66
CA ILE A 201 -2.29 -0.12 -9.21
C ILE A 201 -3.33 -1.12 -8.71
N THR A 202 -3.01 -1.83 -7.62
CA THR A 202 -3.94 -2.74 -6.94
C THR A 202 -4.06 -2.36 -5.48
N VAL A 203 -5.29 -2.13 -5.02
CA VAL A 203 -5.62 -1.92 -3.61
C VAL A 203 -6.09 -3.24 -3.03
N SER A 204 -5.37 -3.76 -2.03
CA SER A 204 -5.81 -4.94 -1.28
C SER A 204 -6.64 -4.54 -0.08
N THR A 205 -7.58 -5.38 0.33
CA THR A 205 -8.34 -5.20 1.57
C THR A 205 -8.61 -6.54 2.24
N ALA A 206 -8.59 -6.55 3.57
CA ALA A 206 -9.06 -7.64 4.43
C ALA A 206 -10.59 -7.81 4.41
N GLY A 207 -11.32 -7.02 3.63
CA GLY A 207 -12.74 -7.21 3.40
C GLY A 207 -13.62 -6.23 4.17
N ILE A 208 -13.31 -4.93 4.13
CA ILE A 208 -14.22 -3.91 4.69
C ILE A 208 -15.38 -3.68 3.70
N ALA A 209 -16.46 -4.44 3.83
CA ALA A 209 -17.54 -4.54 2.82
C ALA A 209 -18.12 -3.17 2.42
N LYS A 210 -18.36 -2.29 3.40
CA LYS A 210 -18.83 -0.92 3.16
C LYS A 210 -17.86 -0.11 2.30
N MET A 211 -16.56 -0.28 2.49
CA MET A 211 -15.54 0.47 1.78
C MET A 211 -15.29 -0.09 0.36
N ILE A 212 -15.50 -1.39 0.15
CA ILE A 212 -15.52 -1.98 -1.20
C ILE A 212 -16.65 -1.35 -2.04
N LYS A 213 -17.85 -1.21 -1.47
CA LYS A 213 -18.97 -0.52 -2.14
C LYS A 213 -18.62 0.94 -2.44
N LYS A 214 -18.09 1.66 -1.44
CA LYS A 214 -17.63 3.04 -1.62
C LYS A 214 -16.56 3.19 -2.71
N MET A 215 -15.58 2.29 -2.79
CA MET A 215 -14.56 2.30 -3.85
C MET A 215 -15.17 2.19 -5.25
N ALA A 216 -16.24 1.41 -5.38
CA ALA A 216 -16.99 1.31 -6.63
C ALA A 216 -17.72 2.61 -6.95
N ASP A 217 -18.46 3.15 -5.97
CA ASP A 217 -19.30 4.34 -6.13
C ASP A 217 -18.49 5.61 -6.42
N ASP A 218 -17.30 5.72 -5.82
CA ASP A 218 -16.36 6.83 -6.08
C ASP A 218 -15.66 6.70 -7.46
N GLY A 219 -15.92 5.63 -8.23
CA GLY A 219 -15.38 5.46 -9.58
C GLY A 219 -13.86 5.22 -9.62
N VAL A 220 -13.28 4.71 -8.53
CA VAL A 220 -11.83 4.51 -8.40
C VAL A 220 -11.33 3.51 -9.44
N LYS A 221 -10.37 3.93 -10.29
CA LYS A 221 -9.90 3.13 -11.44
C LYS A 221 -8.84 2.07 -11.12
N ALA A 222 -8.28 2.05 -9.91
CA ALA A 222 -7.34 1.02 -9.46
C ALA A 222 -8.02 -0.37 -9.34
N ASN A 223 -7.24 -1.45 -9.47
CA ASN A 223 -7.76 -2.81 -9.29
C ASN A 223 -8.04 -3.08 -7.80
N LEU A 224 -8.98 -4.00 -7.54
CA LEU A 224 -9.28 -4.49 -6.19
C LEU A 224 -8.75 -5.92 -6.02
N ALA A 225 -8.06 -6.15 -4.90
CA ALA A 225 -7.76 -7.47 -4.37
C ALA A 225 -8.43 -7.66 -3.01
N LEU A 226 -8.99 -8.85 -2.77
CA LEU A 226 -9.58 -9.25 -1.51
C LEU A 226 -8.68 -10.30 -0.85
N SER A 227 -8.16 -9.99 0.33
CA SER A 227 -7.52 -10.94 1.23
C SER A 227 -8.60 -11.85 1.83
N LEU A 228 -8.86 -12.97 1.14
CA LEU A 228 -9.95 -13.89 1.47
C LEU A 228 -9.48 -14.93 2.50
N HIS A 229 -8.42 -15.68 2.15
CA HIS A 229 -7.72 -16.69 2.95
C HIS A 229 -8.55 -17.84 3.55
N ALA A 230 -9.88 -17.80 3.51
CA ALA A 230 -10.77 -18.93 3.77
C ALA A 230 -12.13 -18.61 3.14
N ALA A 231 -12.79 -19.62 2.55
CA ALA A 231 -14.06 -19.47 1.85
C ALA A 231 -15.28 -19.94 2.66
N ASN A 232 -15.10 -20.13 3.97
CA ASN A 232 -16.16 -20.30 4.97
C ASN A 232 -15.89 -19.40 6.18
N ASP A 233 -16.96 -18.96 6.85
CA ASP A 233 -16.86 -18.01 7.96
C ASP A 233 -16.16 -18.59 9.20
N GLU A 234 -16.31 -19.89 9.47
CA GLU A 234 -15.69 -20.54 10.63
C GLU A 234 -14.16 -20.46 10.59
N LYS A 235 -13.55 -20.89 9.49
CA LYS A 235 -12.09 -20.80 9.30
C LYS A 235 -11.67 -19.34 9.18
N ARG A 236 -12.43 -18.51 8.45
CA ARG A 236 -12.05 -17.11 8.24
C ARG A 236 -12.02 -16.32 9.55
N ASN A 237 -12.98 -16.53 10.47
CA ASN A 237 -12.98 -15.92 11.81
C ASN A 237 -11.73 -16.31 12.62
N GLN A 238 -11.25 -17.55 12.47
CA GLN A 238 -10.07 -18.00 13.22
C GLN A 238 -8.79 -17.26 12.84
N ILE A 239 -8.61 -16.88 11.57
CA ILE A 239 -7.39 -16.23 11.06
C ILE A 239 -7.54 -14.71 10.86
N MET A 240 -8.76 -14.23 10.65
CA MET A 240 -9.08 -12.84 10.32
C MET A 240 -10.32 -12.37 11.11
N PRO A 241 -10.15 -11.90 12.36
CA PRO A 241 -11.28 -11.52 13.23
C PRO A 241 -12.23 -10.46 12.64
N ILE A 242 -11.75 -9.65 11.68
CA ILE A 242 -12.60 -8.70 10.94
C ILE A 242 -13.82 -9.36 10.28
N ASN A 243 -13.75 -10.66 9.98
CA ASN A 243 -14.84 -11.42 9.40
C ASN A 243 -16.09 -11.50 10.29
N GLU A 244 -15.94 -11.39 11.62
CA GLU A 244 -17.08 -11.40 12.55
C GLU A 244 -18.01 -10.19 12.34
N THR A 245 -17.47 -9.08 11.82
CA THR A 245 -18.23 -7.87 11.47
C THR A 245 -18.42 -7.68 9.97
N ASN A 246 -17.73 -8.48 9.15
CA ASN A 246 -17.74 -8.44 7.69
C ASN A 246 -17.71 -9.87 7.13
N SER A 247 -18.82 -10.60 7.34
CA SER A 247 -18.97 -12.00 6.94
C SER A 247 -18.82 -12.21 5.43
N LEU A 248 -18.67 -13.45 5.01
CA LEU A 248 -18.64 -13.80 3.59
C LEU A 248 -19.94 -13.42 2.85
N GLU A 249 -21.08 -13.38 3.54
CA GLU A 249 -22.33 -12.85 2.99
C GLU A 249 -22.24 -11.35 2.70
N ALA A 250 -21.80 -10.54 3.68
CA ALA A 250 -21.61 -9.11 3.49
C ALA A 250 -20.58 -8.80 2.40
N LEU A 251 -19.52 -9.62 2.31
CA LEU A 251 -18.52 -9.55 1.25
C LEU A 251 -19.09 -9.91 -0.11
N THR A 252 -19.91 -10.96 -0.19
CA THR A 252 -20.60 -11.37 -1.43
C THR A 252 -21.41 -10.21 -2.00
N ASP A 253 -22.20 -9.53 -1.17
CA ASP A 253 -22.99 -8.38 -1.59
C ASP A 253 -22.12 -7.19 -2.03
N ALA A 254 -21.04 -6.91 -1.30
CA ALA A 254 -20.12 -5.84 -1.67
C ALA A 254 -19.38 -6.12 -2.99
N LEU A 255 -18.97 -7.36 -3.23
CA LEU A 255 -18.30 -7.79 -4.45
C LEU A 255 -19.24 -7.75 -5.65
N LYS A 256 -20.48 -8.22 -5.50
CA LYS A 256 -21.52 -8.10 -6.53
C LYS A 256 -21.76 -6.64 -6.91
N HIS A 257 -21.93 -5.76 -5.91
CA HIS A 257 -22.09 -4.32 -6.14
C HIS A 257 -20.88 -3.72 -6.86
N PHE A 258 -19.66 -4.02 -6.40
CA PHE A 258 -18.43 -3.54 -7.03
C PHE A 258 -18.33 -3.96 -8.50
N HIS A 259 -18.66 -5.22 -8.81
CA HIS A 259 -18.63 -5.70 -10.18
C HIS A 259 -19.74 -5.08 -11.03
N GLN A 260 -20.96 -4.94 -10.50
CA GLN A 260 -22.09 -4.32 -11.22
C GLN A 260 -21.80 -2.86 -11.59
N VAL A 261 -21.24 -2.08 -10.68
CA VAL A 261 -20.93 -0.66 -10.91
C VAL A 261 -19.74 -0.48 -11.86
N THR A 262 -18.72 -1.33 -11.74
CA THR A 262 -17.42 -1.06 -12.40
C THR A 262 -17.11 -1.97 -13.58
N GLY A 263 -17.80 -3.10 -13.72
CA GLY A 263 -17.54 -4.15 -14.72
C GLY A 263 -16.22 -4.91 -14.53
N ARG A 264 -15.45 -4.61 -13.47
CA ARG A 264 -14.09 -5.13 -13.29
C ARG A 264 -14.06 -6.44 -12.51
N LYS A 265 -13.06 -7.26 -12.81
CA LYS A 265 -12.75 -8.46 -12.04
C LYS A 265 -12.09 -8.11 -10.72
N VAL A 266 -12.31 -8.93 -9.69
CA VAL A 266 -11.60 -8.85 -8.41
C VAL A 266 -10.58 -9.99 -8.33
N THR A 267 -9.45 -9.72 -7.68
CA THR A 267 -8.47 -10.77 -7.36
C THR A 267 -8.69 -11.27 -5.95
N TYR A 268 -8.83 -12.58 -5.75
CA TYR A 268 -8.86 -13.18 -4.42
C TYR A 268 -7.47 -13.66 -4.07
N GLU A 269 -6.92 -13.13 -2.98
CA GLU A 269 -5.66 -13.57 -2.40
C GLU A 269 -5.98 -14.63 -1.34
N TYR A 270 -5.37 -15.81 -1.48
CA TYR A 270 -5.64 -16.98 -0.63
C TYR A 270 -4.32 -17.62 -0.23
N ILE A 271 -4.02 -17.62 1.06
CA ILE A 271 -2.80 -18.25 1.59
C ILE A 271 -3.19 -19.67 1.96
N VAL A 272 -2.42 -20.66 1.52
CA VAL A 272 -2.72 -22.07 1.82
C VAL A 272 -1.87 -22.52 3.01
N PHE A 273 -2.53 -22.77 4.12
CA PHE A 273 -1.97 -23.21 5.39
C PHE A 273 -2.17 -24.71 5.56
N GLN A 274 -1.10 -25.41 5.91
CA GLN A 274 -1.11 -26.83 6.14
C GLN A 274 -2.12 -27.22 7.23
N ASN A 275 -2.94 -28.24 6.95
CA ASN A 275 -3.93 -28.80 7.88
C ASN A 275 -4.95 -27.77 8.39
N PHE A 276 -5.21 -26.70 7.65
CA PHE A 276 -6.16 -25.67 8.04
C PHE A 276 -7.14 -25.34 6.92
N ASN A 277 -6.63 -24.91 5.76
CA ASN A 277 -7.45 -24.48 4.62
C ASN A 277 -6.93 -25.03 3.28
N ASP A 278 -6.28 -26.20 3.33
CA ASP A 278 -5.54 -26.86 2.26
C ASP A 278 -6.17 -28.17 1.77
N THR A 279 -7.43 -28.46 2.13
CA THR A 279 -8.11 -29.69 1.69
C THR A 279 -8.88 -29.49 0.37
N LEU A 280 -9.37 -30.57 -0.23
CA LEU A 280 -10.20 -30.47 -1.44
C LEU A 280 -11.59 -29.89 -1.15
N GLU A 281 -12.09 -30.06 0.08
CA GLU A 281 -13.30 -29.39 0.55
C GLU A 281 -13.10 -27.87 0.57
N ASP A 282 -11.95 -27.40 1.07
CA ASP A 282 -11.59 -25.97 1.01
C ASP A 282 -11.49 -25.44 -0.43
N ALA A 283 -10.92 -26.25 -1.34
CA ALA A 283 -10.86 -25.90 -2.77
C ALA A 283 -12.27 -25.81 -3.39
N GLU A 284 -13.19 -26.70 -3.01
CA GLU A 284 -14.59 -26.66 -3.46
C GLU A 284 -15.34 -25.43 -2.90
N GLU A 285 -15.14 -25.07 -1.63
CA GLU A 285 -15.71 -23.85 -1.06
C GLU A 285 -15.19 -22.61 -1.79
N LEU A 286 -13.88 -22.55 -2.04
CA LEU A 286 -13.25 -21.46 -2.79
C LEU A 286 -13.74 -21.42 -4.24
N TYR A 287 -13.94 -22.58 -4.87
CA TYR A 287 -14.54 -22.68 -6.20
C TYR A 287 -15.96 -22.11 -6.22
N ARG A 288 -16.80 -22.45 -5.25
CA ARG A 288 -18.16 -21.90 -5.13
C ARG A 288 -18.13 -20.39 -4.93
N PHE A 289 -17.26 -19.89 -4.04
CA PHE A 289 -17.11 -18.46 -3.81
C PHE A 289 -16.61 -17.73 -5.08
N SER A 290 -15.76 -18.36 -5.89
CA SER A 290 -15.29 -17.81 -7.17
C SER A 290 -16.41 -17.57 -8.20
N LYS A 291 -17.59 -18.18 -8.02
CA LYS A 291 -18.75 -17.98 -8.90
C LYS A 291 -19.58 -16.75 -8.55
N VAL A 292 -19.31 -16.08 -7.43
CA VAL A 292 -20.03 -14.87 -7.00
C VAL A 292 -19.91 -13.74 -8.03
N ILE A 293 -18.69 -13.51 -8.53
CA ILE A 293 -18.38 -12.55 -9.59
C ILE A 293 -17.19 -13.04 -10.42
N PRO A 294 -16.98 -12.55 -11.66
CA PRO A 294 -15.76 -12.82 -12.40
C PRO A 294 -14.50 -12.43 -11.61
N CYS A 295 -13.66 -13.40 -11.29
CA CYS A 295 -12.48 -13.20 -10.45
C CYS A 295 -11.22 -13.85 -11.03
N LYS A 296 -10.10 -13.58 -10.36
CA LYS A 296 -8.85 -14.34 -10.45
C LYS A 296 -8.50 -14.79 -9.04
N ILE A 297 -7.86 -15.94 -8.89
CA ILE A 297 -7.37 -16.40 -7.59
C ILE A 297 -5.85 -16.42 -7.62
N ASN A 298 -5.23 -15.79 -6.62
CA ASN A 298 -3.82 -15.92 -6.35
C ASN A 298 -3.66 -16.83 -5.12
N LEU A 299 -3.15 -18.03 -5.35
CA LEU A 299 -2.73 -18.93 -4.28
C LEU A 299 -1.33 -18.51 -3.84
N ILE A 300 -1.17 -18.25 -2.54
CA ILE A 300 0.04 -17.68 -1.97
C ILE A 300 0.65 -18.68 -1.00
N GLU A 301 1.95 -18.90 -1.12
CA GLU A 301 2.73 -19.58 -0.08
C GLU A 301 2.81 -18.71 1.18
N TYR A 302 2.58 -19.32 2.33
CA TYR A 302 2.78 -18.68 3.61
C TYR A 302 4.26 -18.37 3.86
N ASN A 303 4.49 -17.19 4.45
CA ASN A 303 5.80 -16.74 4.91
C ASN A 303 5.79 -16.75 6.44
N PRO A 304 6.56 -17.65 7.08
CA PRO A 304 6.59 -17.73 8.53
C PRO A 304 6.94 -16.39 9.19
N ILE A 305 6.27 -16.12 10.30
CA ILE A 305 6.52 -15.00 11.19
C ILE A 305 6.77 -15.54 12.60
N GLU A 306 7.44 -14.75 13.43
CA GLU A 306 7.78 -15.16 14.80
C GLU A 306 6.54 -15.40 15.68
N ASN A 307 5.47 -14.64 15.46
CA ASN A 307 4.28 -14.64 16.32
C ASN A 307 3.22 -15.69 15.96
N ALA A 308 3.43 -16.52 14.93
CA ALA A 308 2.42 -17.47 14.44
C ALA A 308 3.00 -18.78 13.90
N ASP A 309 2.45 -19.91 14.37
CA ASP A 309 2.86 -21.27 14.00
C ASP A 309 1.99 -21.86 12.88
N TYR A 310 1.92 -21.15 11.75
CA TYR A 310 1.37 -21.71 10.51
C TYR A 310 2.48 -22.31 9.64
N LYS A 311 2.11 -23.26 8.78
CA LYS A 311 3.06 -23.93 7.87
C LYS A 311 2.54 -23.94 6.44
N ASN A 312 3.45 -23.96 5.48
CA ASN A 312 3.08 -24.23 4.09
C ASN A 312 2.56 -25.65 3.96
N THR A 313 1.51 -25.83 3.17
CA THR A 313 1.01 -27.16 2.81
C THR A 313 2.07 -27.96 2.05
N ASP A 314 1.92 -29.28 2.02
CA ASP A 314 2.81 -30.15 1.25
C ASP A 314 2.55 -30.07 -0.26
N GLU A 315 3.54 -30.47 -1.06
CA GLU A 315 3.51 -30.31 -2.53
C GLU A 315 2.34 -31.09 -3.16
N GLU A 316 1.98 -32.26 -2.62
CA GLU A 316 0.90 -33.08 -3.14
C GLU A 316 -0.45 -32.38 -2.95
N ARG A 317 -0.75 -31.91 -1.73
CA ARG A 317 -1.97 -31.15 -1.45
C ARG A 317 -2.01 -29.84 -2.21
N TRP A 318 -0.89 -29.11 -2.27
CA TRP A 318 -0.78 -27.87 -3.04
C TRP A 318 -1.16 -28.08 -4.50
N GLN A 319 -0.59 -29.12 -5.12
CA GLN A 319 -0.81 -29.43 -6.51
C GLN A 319 -2.25 -29.90 -6.78
N ASN A 320 -2.82 -30.73 -5.90
CA ASN A 320 -4.21 -31.15 -5.96
C ASN A 320 -5.17 -29.96 -5.82
N PHE A 321 -4.89 -29.03 -4.92
CA PHE A 321 -5.69 -27.81 -4.72
C PHE A 321 -5.67 -26.92 -5.98
N ILE A 322 -4.50 -26.73 -6.60
CA ILE A 322 -4.36 -25.99 -7.86
C ILE A 322 -5.17 -26.66 -8.97
N TYR A 323 -4.97 -27.96 -9.19
CA TYR A 323 -5.64 -28.69 -10.27
C TYR A 323 -7.15 -28.68 -10.07
N TYR A 324 -7.63 -28.85 -8.83
CA TYR A 324 -9.06 -28.80 -8.53
C TYR A 324 -9.74 -27.54 -9.08
N LEU A 325 -9.13 -26.37 -8.84
CA LEU A 325 -9.63 -25.07 -9.28
C LEU A 325 -9.42 -24.85 -10.79
N ALA A 326 -8.24 -25.19 -11.30
CA ALA A 326 -7.88 -24.98 -12.70
C ALA A 326 -8.74 -25.83 -13.64
N ASP A 327 -8.98 -27.10 -13.32
CA ASP A 327 -9.80 -28.02 -14.10
C ASP A 327 -11.27 -27.59 -14.18
N ARG A 328 -11.71 -26.75 -13.24
CA ARG A 328 -13.05 -26.15 -13.21
C ARG A 328 -13.10 -24.74 -13.84
N GLY A 329 -12.04 -24.36 -14.55
CA GLY A 329 -11.95 -23.12 -15.33
C GLY A 329 -11.71 -21.86 -14.50
N VAL A 330 -11.27 -21.99 -13.25
CA VAL A 330 -10.88 -20.82 -12.43
C VAL A 330 -9.50 -20.34 -12.87
N GLN A 331 -9.36 -19.03 -13.07
CA GLN A 331 -8.04 -18.44 -13.34
C GLN A 331 -7.22 -18.40 -12.05
N VAL A 332 -6.31 -19.37 -11.89
CA VAL A 332 -5.41 -19.50 -10.74
C VAL A 332 -4.01 -19.03 -11.11
N ASN A 333 -3.41 -18.17 -10.28
CA ASN A 333 -1.98 -17.88 -10.32
C ASN A 333 -1.33 -18.34 -9.01
N VAL A 334 -0.16 -18.93 -9.12
CA VAL A 334 0.66 -19.31 -7.96
C VAL A 334 1.65 -18.19 -7.66
N ARG A 335 1.59 -17.66 -6.44
CA ARG A 335 2.55 -16.69 -5.90
C ARG A 335 3.50 -17.40 -4.94
N ARG A 336 4.66 -17.76 -5.49
CA ARG A 336 5.82 -18.13 -4.68
C ARG A 336 6.38 -16.89 -4.00
N SER A 337 6.91 -17.08 -2.81
CA SER A 337 7.41 -15.97 -2.03
C SER A 337 8.65 -15.31 -2.64
N ARG A 338 8.81 -14.03 -2.30
CA ARG A 338 9.97 -13.19 -2.65
C ARG A 338 10.50 -12.49 -1.41
N GLY A 339 11.83 -12.36 -1.28
CA GLY A 339 12.48 -11.65 -0.18
C GLY A 339 12.34 -12.26 1.21
N LYS A 340 12.21 -13.60 1.33
CA LYS A 340 12.06 -14.28 2.64
C LYS A 340 13.26 -14.07 3.57
N ASP A 341 14.46 -14.11 3.00
CA ASP A 341 15.74 -14.02 3.70
C ASP A 341 15.99 -12.67 4.40
N ILE A 342 15.21 -11.65 4.04
CA ILE A 342 15.29 -10.30 4.61
C ILE A 342 13.95 -9.84 5.24
N ASP A 343 13.04 -10.78 5.54
CA ASP A 343 11.70 -10.49 6.08
C ASP A 343 10.94 -9.44 5.24
N ALA A 344 10.95 -9.60 3.91
CA ALA A 344 10.28 -8.69 2.96
C ALA A 344 9.09 -9.33 2.25
N ALA A 345 8.82 -10.61 2.53
CA ALA A 345 7.71 -11.31 1.92
C ALA A 345 6.36 -10.83 2.49
N CYS A 346 5.28 -11.12 1.77
CA CYS A 346 3.93 -10.75 2.21
C CYS A 346 3.66 -11.29 3.62
N GLY A 347 3.26 -10.40 4.53
CA GLY A 347 2.98 -10.72 5.93
C GLY A 347 4.15 -10.55 6.90
N GLN A 348 5.39 -10.31 6.45
CA GLN A 348 6.57 -10.27 7.33
C GLN A 348 7.00 -8.86 7.81
N LEU A 349 6.36 -7.80 7.31
CA LEU A 349 6.73 -6.42 7.65
C LEU A 349 6.38 -6.11 9.12
N ALA A 350 7.39 -5.80 9.92
CA ALA A 350 7.30 -5.73 11.37
C ALA A 350 8.16 -4.64 12.03
N VAL A 351 8.97 -3.89 11.26
CA VAL A 351 9.91 -2.87 11.79
C VAL A 351 10.77 -3.44 12.94
N LYS A 352 11.76 -4.28 12.60
CA LYS A 352 12.62 -4.93 13.61
C LYS A 352 13.70 -4.03 14.21
N GLU A 353 13.95 -2.85 13.63
CA GLU A 353 14.95 -1.91 14.15
C GLU A 353 14.39 -1.11 15.33
N LYS A 354 14.98 -1.28 16.52
CA LYS A 354 14.78 -0.35 17.63
C LYS A 354 15.24 1.03 17.20
N GLN A 355 14.39 2.04 17.34
CA GLN A 355 14.80 3.44 17.26
C GLN A 355 16.02 3.62 18.19
N PRO A 356 17.16 4.18 17.72
CA PRO A 356 18.13 4.70 18.66
C PRO A 356 17.43 5.76 19.49
N ALA A 357 17.50 5.59 20.81
CA ALA A 357 16.91 6.47 21.82
C ALA A 357 17.37 7.92 21.69
#